data_AF-A0A963GWU3-F1
#
_entry.id   AF-A0A963GWU3-F1
#
_cell.length_a   1.000
_cell.length_b   1.000
_cell.length_c   1.000
_cell.angle_alpha   90.00
_cell.angle_beta   90.00
_cell.angle_gamma   90.00
#
_symmetry.space_group_name_H-M   'P 1'
#
loop_
_entity.id
_entity.type
_entity.pdbx_description
1 polymer ?
#
loop_
_entity_poly.entity_id
_entity_poly.type
_entity_poly.pdbx_seq_one_letter_code
_entity_poly.pdbx_strand_id
1 'polypeptide(L)'
;MAIIRGRSDSDNILGLQGNDIILAGRGNDTIDGGSGNDRILADEGDDLVFGGAGNDSLFGENGNDTLDGGAGNDRVSGGRGDDTGIYRLADNQTYSNYYDGGEGSDTLRLVLTQQEANSPAILADIDAFRQFLAQNNQPDLASNPSFQFTSFDLTVRNWEHLEVVVEPPPLLPVISIGDAETQEGGSLAFVVSASEADPGQAITATYTISFGPPASGNADQSDIGAGTQLTGQVTIPAGSTQATIQIPTIDDDLIEHKERFTVTLSNV
;
A
#
# COMPACT_ATOMS: atom_id res chain seq x y z
N MET A 1 14.18 1.60 21.87
CA MET A 1 15.51 2.09 22.29
C MET A 1 16.48 0.97 22.53
N ALA A 2 16.87 0.40 21.41
CA ALA A 2 18.12 -0.28 21.18
C ALA A 2 19.18 0.72 20.67
N ILE A 3 20.43 0.34 20.84
CA ILE A 3 21.55 0.92 20.09
C ILE A 3 22.13 -0.23 19.28
N ILE A 4 22.01 -0.14 17.96
CA ILE A 4 22.44 -1.17 17.01
C ILE A 4 23.68 -0.68 16.29
N ARG A 5 24.69 -1.55 16.18
CA ARG A 5 25.95 -1.25 15.49
C ARG A 5 26.25 -2.34 14.48
N GLY A 6 26.34 -1.98 13.21
CA GLY A 6 26.92 -2.84 12.19
C GLY A 6 28.45 -2.82 12.26
N ARG A 7 29.08 -3.42 11.26
CA ARG A 7 30.54 -3.62 11.19
C ARG A 7 31.09 -2.94 9.94
N SER A 8 32.10 -3.54 9.32
CA SER A 8 32.76 -3.00 8.12
C SER A 8 32.37 -3.73 6.84
N ASP A 9 31.40 -4.64 6.95
CA ASP A 9 30.87 -5.47 5.87
C ASP A 9 29.41 -5.06 5.68
N SER A 10 28.85 -5.28 4.48
CA SER A 10 27.41 -5.11 4.23
C SER A 10 26.56 -5.90 5.23
N ASP A 11 25.70 -5.18 5.95
CA ASP A 11 24.82 -5.69 6.98
C ASP A 11 23.33 -5.57 6.58
N ASN A 12 22.50 -6.43 7.16
CA ASN A 12 21.04 -6.27 7.14
C ASN A 12 20.58 -5.98 8.57
N ILE A 13 20.09 -4.76 8.81
CA ILE A 13 19.81 -4.24 10.14
C ILE A 13 18.31 -3.98 10.29
N LEU A 14 17.71 -4.49 11.38
CA LEU A 14 16.31 -4.28 11.73
C LEU A 14 16.20 -3.68 13.14
N GLY A 15 15.64 -2.48 13.27
CA GLY A 15 15.31 -1.81 14.54
C GLY A 15 14.05 -2.36 15.21
N LEU A 16 13.06 -2.74 14.40
CA LEU A 16 11.77 -3.30 14.82
C LEU A 16 10.85 -2.28 15.52
N GLN A 17 10.83 -2.25 16.85
CA GLN A 17 9.88 -1.45 17.63
C GLN A 17 10.60 -0.58 18.66
N GLY A 18 10.15 0.67 18.73
CA GLY A 18 10.62 1.71 19.63
C GLY A 18 11.75 2.54 19.05
N ASN A 19 11.95 3.72 19.62
CA ASN A 19 12.94 4.70 19.15
C ASN A 19 14.38 4.20 19.29
N ASP A 20 15.07 3.97 18.19
CA ASP A 20 16.37 3.32 18.14
C ASP A 20 17.48 4.25 17.64
N ILE A 21 18.72 3.89 17.95
CA ILE A 21 19.91 4.49 17.36
C ILE A 21 20.63 3.41 16.57
N ILE A 22 20.71 3.57 15.27
CA ILE A 22 21.37 2.64 14.35
C ILE A 22 22.62 3.30 13.79
N LEU A 23 23.75 2.61 13.93
CA LEU A 23 25.05 3.00 13.36
C LEU A 23 25.49 1.85 12.45
N ALA A 24 25.31 1.95 11.14
CA ALA A 24 25.49 0.83 10.23
C ALA A 24 26.98 0.52 9.99
N GLY A 25 27.79 1.55 9.76
CA GLY A 25 29.24 1.45 9.79
C GLY A 25 29.82 1.54 8.39
N ARG A 26 30.56 0.54 7.93
CA ARG A 26 31.05 0.54 6.55
C ARG A 26 30.45 -0.62 5.77
N GLY A 27 30.39 -0.45 4.46
CA GLY A 27 29.83 -1.43 3.54
C GLY A 27 28.45 -0.97 3.09
N ASN A 28 27.92 -1.63 2.07
CA ASN A 28 26.60 -1.28 1.52
C ASN A 28 25.54 -1.99 2.36
N ASP A 29 24.87 -1.25 3.23
CA ASP A 29 23.97 -1.75 4.25
C ASP A 29 22.51 -1.67 3.80
N THR A 30 21.69 -2.56 4.34
CA THR A 30 20.23 -2.47 4.24
C THR A 30 19.66 -2.32 5.63
N ILE A 31 18.97 -1.21 5.88
CA ILE A 31 18.54 -0.78 7.20
C ILE A 31 17.03 -0.53 7.19
N ASP A 32 16.33 -1.11 8.16
CA ASP A 32 14.92 -0.84 8.46
C ASP A 32 14.81 -0.43 9.94
N GLY A 33 14.48 0.83 10.21
CA GLY A 33 14.23 1.36 11.55
C GLY A 33 13.01 0.71 12.21
N GLY A 34 12.00 0.39 11.41
CA GLY A 34 10.77 -0.24 11.85
C GLY A 34 9.77 0.79 12.34
N SER A 35 9.49 0.83 13.64
CA SER A 35 8.50 1.75 14.23
C SER A 35 9.09 2.44 15.44
N GLY A 36 8.82 3.72 15.61
CA GLY A 36 9.49 4.55 16.60
C GLY A 36 10.07 5.78 15.94
N ASN A 37 10.61 6.70 16.75
CA ASN A 37 11.37 7.84 16.23
C ASN A 37 12.84 7.44 16.23
N ASP A 38 13.35 7.03 15.08
CA ASP A 38 14.66 6.42 14.93
C ASP A 38 15.70 7.43 14.48
N ARG A 39 16.95 7.18 14.91
CA ARG A 39 18.12 7.91 14.44
C ARG A 39 19.05 6.92 13.76
N ILE A 40 19.19 7.05 12.44
CA ILE A 40 19.95 6.12 11.61
C ILE A 40 21.11 6.86 10.95
N LEU A 41 22.33 6.36 11.17
CA LEU A 41 23.54 6.78 10.46
C LEU A 41 24.03 5.58 9.65
N ALA A 42 24.03 5.71 8.33
CA ALA A 42 24.43 4.65 7.41
C ALA A 42 25.98 4.59 7.26
N ASP A 43 26.64 5.76 7.26
CA ASP A 43 28.10 5.95 7.41
C ASP A 43 28.89 5.79 6.08
N GLU A 44 29.68 4.74 5.82
CA GLU A 44 30.40 4.60 4.53
C GLU A 44 29.82 3.47 3.69
N GLY A 45 29.27 3.74 2.51
CA GLY A 45 28.73 2.70 1.63
C GLY A 45 27.63 3.23 0.74
N ASP A 46 27.21 2.44 -0.26
CA ASP A 46 25.96 2.74 -0.97
C ASP A 46 24.82 2.03 -0.23
N ASP A 47 24.08 2.78 0.60
CA ASP A 47 23.15 2.21 1.58
C ASP A 47 21.69 2.29 1.14
N LEU A 48 20.88 1.36 1.64
CA LEU A 48 19.43 1.37 1.51
C LEU A 48 18.80 1.51 2.90
N VAL A 49 18.17 2.66 3.15
CA VAL A 49 17.65 3.01 4.47
C VAL A 49 16.16 3.28 4.42
N PHE A 50 15.41 2.57 5.26
CA PHE A 50 14.00 2.80 5.55
C PHE A 50 13.87 3.26 7.00
N GLY A 51 13.33 4.47 7.23
CA GLY A 51 13.00 4.97 8.57
C GLY A 51 11.85 4.20 9.19
N GLY A 52 10.77 4.05 8.42
CA GLY A 52 9.62 3.24 8.80
C GLY A 52 8.50 4.12 9.33
N ALA A 53 7.96 3.84 10.51
CA ALA A 53 6.85 4.59 11.08
C ALA A 53 7.29 5.39 12.31
N GLY A 54 7.14 6.72 12.27
CA GLY A 54 7.50 7.64 13.33
C GLY A 54 8.24 8.84 12.77
N ASN A 55 8.78 9.69 13.64
CA ASN A 55 9.53 10.87 13.21
C ASN A 55 11.02 10.53 13.20
N ASP A 56 11.57 10.24 12.03
CA ASP A 56 12.89 9.67 11.89
C ASP A 56 13.95 10.72 11.52
N SER A 57 15.20 10.38 11.79
CA SER A 57 16.37 11.15 11.37
C SER A 57 17.37 10.25 10.68
N LEU A 58 17.42 10.33 9.36
CA LEU A 58 18.24 9.50 8.48
C LEU A 58 19.43 10.30 7.94
N PHE A 59 20.62 9.72 8.03
CA PHE A 59 21.87 10.27 7.50
C PHE A 59 22.57 9.18 6.69
N GLY A 60 22.70 9.37 5.37
CA GLY A 60 23.44 8.47 4.48
C GLY A 60 24.95 8.55 4.71
N GLU A 61 25.46 9.78 4.82
CA GLU A 61 26.87 10.13 5.07
C GLU A 61 27.77 10.03 3.83
N ASN A 62 28.51 8.94 3.54
CA ASN A 62 29.31 8.86 2.31
C ASN A 62 28.91 7.66 1.46
N GLY A 63 28.63 7.91 0.19
CA GLY A 63 28.30 6.91 -0.82
C GLY A 63 27.02 7.32 -1.55
N ASN A 64 26.53 6.49 -2.45
CA ASN A 64 25.31 6.78 -3.20
C ASN A 64 24.12 6.09 -2.51
N ASP A 65 23.42 6.82 -1.66
CA ASP A 65 22.44 6.27 -0.75
C ASP A 65 21.02 6.33 -1.30
N THR A 66 20.17 5.41 -0.87
CA THR A 66 18.72 5.45 -1.09
C THR A 66 18.02 5.53 0.26
N LEU A 67 17.38 6.67 0.52
CA LEU A 67 16.81 7.00 1.83
C LEU A 67 15.30 7.22 1.73
N ASP A 68 14.52 6.47 2.49
CA ASP A 68 13.07 6.59 2.61
C ASP A 68 12.69 6.85 4.07
N GLY A 69 12.22 8.05 4.37
CA GLY A 69 11.78 8.42 5.73
C GLY A 69 10.59 7.59 6.19
N GLY A 70 9.73 7.14 5.28
CA GLY A 70 8.50 6.45 5.61
C GLY A 70 7.41 7.39 6.10
N ALA A 71 6.72 6.99 7.16
CA ALA A 71 5.54 7.67 7.69
C ALA A 71 5.86 8.49 8.94
N GLY A 72 5.83 9.80 8.81
CA GLY A 72 5.93 10.74 9.92
C GLY A 72 6.62 12.03 9.51
N ASN A 73 7.10 12.79 10.50
CA ASN A 73 7.86 14.01 10.27
C ASN A 73 9.35 13.69 10.31
N ASP A 74 9.91 13.45 9.14
CA ASP A 74 11.24 12.93 8.97
C ASP A 74 12.24 14.01 8.57
N ARG A 75 13.49 13.74 8.94
CA ARG A 75 14.66 14.48 8.48
C ARG A 75 15.56 13.51 7.75
N VAL A 76 15.79 13.77 6.47
CA VAL A 76 16.63 12.95 5.63
C VAL A 76 17.79 13.79 5.09
N SER A 77 19.00 13.27 5.21
CA SER A 77 20.23 13.85 4.68
C SER A 77 20.96 12.77 3.89
N GLY A 78 21.18 12.97 2.58
CA GLY A 78 21.97 12.06 1.75
C GLY A 78 23.43 12.08 2.21
N GLY A 79 24.09 13.22 2.13
CA GLY A 79 25.45 13.39 2.61
C GLY A 79 26.40 13.68 1.46
N ARG A 80 27.36 12.81 1.19
CA ARG A 80 28.25 12.89 0.04
C ARG A 80 27.98 11.74 -0.89
N GLY A 81 27.85 12.02 -2.18
CA GLY A 81 27.60 11.03 -3.22
C GLY A 81 26.34 11.39 -3.97
N ASP A 82 25.98 10.59 -4.96
CA ASP A 82 24.79 10.81 -5.76
C ASP A 82 23.62 10.06 -5.12
N ASP A 83 22.83 10.78 -4.31
CA ASP A 83 21.82 10.19 -3.42
C ASP A 83 20.42 10.16 -4.03
N THR A 84 19.57 9.28 -3.51
CA THR A 84 18.13 9.22 -3.83
C THR A 84 17.29 9.31 -2.57
N GLY A 85 16.64 10.45 -2.37
CA GLY A 85 15.63 10.64 -1.32
C GLY A 85 14.25 10.27 -1.83
N ILE A 86 13.65 9.24 -1.24
CA ILE A 86 12.30 8.78 -1.58
C ILE A 86 11.30 9.44 -0.63
N TYR A 87 10.37 10.20 -1.20
CA TYR A 87 9.24 10.74 -0.47
C TYR A 87 7.94 10.12 -0.99
N ARG A 88 7.21 9.45 -0.10
CA ARG A 88 5.90 8.86 -0.39
C ARG A 88 4.84 9.81 0.10
N LEU A 89 3.94 10.22 -0.78
CA LEU A 89 2.81 11.03 -0.35
C LEU A 89 1.88 10.10 0.42
N ALA A 90 1.83 10.29 1.74
CA ALA A 90 0.98 9.49 2.61
C ALA A 90 -0.46 10.01 2.50
N ASP A 91 -1.38 9.11 2.10
CA ASP A 91 -2.82 9.34 1.89
C ASP A 91 -3.46 10.31 2.91
N ASN A 92 -3.38 11.60 2.63
CA ASN A 92 -4.07 12.67 3.36
C ASN A 92 -3.59 12.91 4.82
N GLN A 93 -2.35 12.56 5.16
CA GLN A 93 -1.72 12.93 6.45
C GLN A 93 -0.85 14.18 6.27
N THR A 94 -0.94 15.13 7.20
CA THR A 94 -0.11 16.34 7.17
C THR A 94 1.17 16.09 7.96
N TYR A 95 2.22 15.67 7.27
CA TYR A 95 3.57 15.58 7.83
C TYR A 95 4.44 16.71 7.29
N SER A 96 5.33 17.20 8.14
CA SER A 96 6.31 18.24 7.83
C SER A 96 7.68 17.59 7.71
N ASN A 97 8.16 17.45 6.47
CA ASN A 97 9.36 16.71 6.15
C ASN A 97 10.48 17.62 5.65
N TYR A 98 11.74 17.24 5.93
CA TYR A 98 12.92 17.97 5.47
C TYR A 98 13.94 17.03 4.84
N TYR A 99 14.22 17.22 3.55
CA TYR A 99 15.11 16.37 2.76
C TYR A 99 16.24 17.21 2.17
N ASP A 100 17.48 16.91 2.55
CA ASP A 100 18.71 17.54 2.05
C ASP A 100 19.51 16.48 1.29
N GLY A 101 19.77 16.67 -0.02
CA GLY A 101 20.55 15.71 -0.80
C GLY A 101 21.99 15.69 -0.32
N GLY A 102 22.68 16.82 -0.38
CA GLY A 102 23.99 16.98 0.25
C GLY A 102 25.01 17.51 -0.73
N GLU A 103 26.17 16.86 -0.84
CA GLU A 103 27.18 17.06 -1.87
C GLU A 103 27.05 15.95 -2.92
N GLY A 104 26.80 16.28 -4.19
CA GLY A 104 26.75 15.27 -5.25
C GLY A 104 25.83 15.65 -6.40
N SER A 105 25.14 14.66 -6.94
CA SER A 105 24.12 14.84 -7.97
C SER A 105 22.88 14.07 -7.56
N ASP A 106 22.00 14.72 -6.81
CA ASP A 106 20.98 14.03 -6.03
C ASP A 106 19.63 13.97 -6.74
N THR A 107 18.88 12.90 -6.48
CA THR A 107 17.55 12.67 -7.03
C THR A 107 16.49 12.62 -5.94
N LEU A 108 15.58 13.60 -5.96
CA LEU A 108 14.35 13.50 -5.20
C LEU A 108 13.39 12.61 -5.98
N ARG A 109 13.01 11.46 -5.41
CA ARG A 109 11.99 10.56 -5.97
C ARG A 109 10.68 10.77 -5.23
N LEU A 110 9.70 11.36 -5.90
CA LEU A 110 8.33 11.43 -5.41
C LEU A 110 7.56 10.19 -5.85
N VAL A 111 6.96 9.49 -4.89
CA VAL A 111 6.10 8.33 -5.15
C VAL A 111 4.66 8.71 -4.85
N LEU A 112 3.81 8.58 -5.87
CA LEU A 112 2.42 9.04 -5.89
C LEU A 112 1.48 7.87 -6.13
N THR A 113 0.33 7.88 -5.49
CA THR A 113 -0.83 7.10 -5.93
C THR A 113 -1.39 7.66 -7.25
N GLN A 114 -2.24 6.88 -7.94
CA GLN A 114 -2.98 7.36 -9.10
C GLN A 114 -3.85 8.58 -8.79
N GLN A 115 -4.41 8.64 -7.57
CA GLN A 115 -5.25 9.77 -7.16
C GLN A 115 -4.41 11.05 -6.99
N GLU A 116 -3.26 10.94 -6.35
CA GLU A 116 -2.35 12.07 -6.10
C GLU A 116 -1.73 12.60 -7.39
N ALA A 117 -1.36 11.71 -8.32
CA ALA A 117 -0.87 12.09 -9.63
C ALA A 117 -1.88 12.89 -10.46
N ASN A 118 -3.18 12.82 -10.12
CA ASN A 118 -4.25 13.60 -10.76
C ASN A 118 -4.61 14.88 -9.97
N SER A 119 -3.97 15.16 -8.84
CA SER A 119 -4.24 16.34 -8.03
C SER A 119 -3.64 17.61 -8.66
N PRO A 120 -4.45 18.64 -8.99
CA PRO A 120 -3.93 19.87 -9.58
C PRO A 120 -2.95 20.62 -8.67
N ALA A 121 -3.10 20.51 -7.35
CA ALA A 121 -2.20 21.16 -6.39
C ALA A 121 -0.82 20.49 -6.37
N ILE A 122 -0.78 19.15 -6.37
CA ILE A 122 0.46 18.38 -6.39
C ILE A 122 1.19 18.61 -7.71
N LEU A 123 0.47 18.56 -8.84
CA LEU A 123 1.04 18.83 -10.17
C LEU A 123 1.63 20.24 -10.26
N ALA A 124 0.96 21.25 -9.68
CA ALA A 124 1.47 22.62 -9.65
C ALA A 124 2.76 22.74 -8.84
N ASP A 125 2.87 22.09 -7.67
CA ASP A 125 4.11 22.09 -6.89
C ASP A 125 5.24 21.34 -7.63
N ILE A 126 4.95 20.22 -8.29
CA ILE A 126 5.92 19.48 -9.11
C ILE A 126 6.46 20.36 -10.25
N ASP A 127 5.59 21.05 -10.98
CA ASP A 127 6.00 21.96 -12.05
C ASP A 127 6.82 23.14 -11.53
N ALA A 128 6.44 23.69 -10.37
CA ALA A 128 7.20 24.74 -9.71
C ALA A 128 8.59 24.25 -9.28
N PHE A 129 8.71 23.02 -8.77
CA PHE A 129 10.00 22.45 -8.41
C PHE A 129 10.87 22.20 -9.64
N ARG A 130 10.31 21.68 -10.75
CA ARG A 130 11.06 21.53 -12.01
C ARG A 130 11.62 22.87 -12.53
N GLN A 131 10.84 23.95 -12.39
CA GLN A 131 11.32 25.30 -12.74
C GLN A 131 12.41 25.79 -11.78
N PHE A 132 12.26 25.50 -10.49
CA PHE A 132 13.27 25.80 -9.48
C PHE A 132 14.61 25.10 -9.80
N LEU A 133 14.58 23.80 -10.12
CA LEU A 133 15.77 23.04 -10.53
C LEU A 133 16.45 23.66 -11.76
N ALA A 134 15.67 24.00 -12.79
CA ALA A 134 16.20 24.61 -14.00
C ALA A 134 16.90 25.97 -13.77
N GLN A 135 16.54 26.68 -12.70
CA GLN A 135 17.13 27.97 -12.33
C GLN A 135 18.30 27.84 -11.35
N ASN A 136 18.36 26.75 -10.56
CA ASN A 136 19.28 26.57 -9.44
C ASN A 136 20.20 25.35 -9.59
N ASN A 137 20.50 24.93 -10.83
CA ASN A 137 21.40 23.81 -11.15
C ASN A 137 22.89 24.12 -10.88
N GLN A 138 23.19 24.65 -9.68
CA GLN A 138 24.52 24.98 -9.20
C GLN A 138 25.09 23.79 -8.41
N PRO A 139 26.43 23.61 -8.36
CA PRO A 139 27.05 22.61 -7.50
C PRO A 139 26.66 22.85 -6.03
N ASP A 140 26.57 21.77 -5.24
CA ASP A 140 26.04 21.84 -3.88
C ASP A 140 26.84 22.75 -2.96
N LEU A 141 26.17 23.79 -2.48
CA LEU A 141 26.71 24.75 -1.56
C LEU A 141 25.79 24.89 -0.36
N ALA A 142 26.38 25.07 0.82
CA ALA A 142 25.68 25.40 2.06
C ALA A 142 24.86 26.72 1.99
N SER A 143 24.89 27.45 0.87
CA SER A 143 24.03 28.61 0.57
C SER A 143 22.88 28.35 -0.41
N ASN A 144 22.74 27.14 -0.96
CA ASN A 144 21.67 26.81 -1.89
C ASN A 144 20.29 27.07 -1.26
N PRO A 145 19.35 27.68 -2.01
CA PRO A 145 18.01 27.92 -1.51
C PRO A 145 17.27 26.58 -1.33
N SER A 146 16.37 26.53 -0.34
CA SER A 146 15.41 25.43 -0.22
C SER A 146 14.18 25.70 -1.08
N PHE A 147 13.52 24.63 -1.53
CA PHE A 147 12.18 24.66 -2.12
C PHE A 147 11.16 24.07 -1.13
N GLN A 148 9.95 24.61 -1.11
CA GLN A 148 8.86 24.11 -0.28
C GLN A 148 7.72 23.62 -1.16
N PHE A 149 7.40 22.33 -1.09
CA PHE A 149 6.14 21.79 -1.56
C PHE A 149 5.05 22.14 -0.55
N THR A 150 3.98 22.81 -0.99
CA THR A 150 2.95 23.34 -0.08
C THR A 150 1.75 22.40 0.03
N SER A 151 1.52 21.57 -0.98
CA SER A 151 0.41 20.61 -1.03
C SER A 151 0.61 19.41 -0.11
N PHE A 152 1.84 19.09 0.29
CA PHE A 152 2.19 17.97 1.16
C PHE A 152 3.34 18.26 2.14
N ASP A 153 3.57 19.55 2.43
CA ASP A 153 4.54 20.07 3.42
C ASP A 153 5.92 19.37 3.46
N LEU A 154 6.58 19.34 2.30
CA LEU A 154 7.96 18.88 2.17
C LEU A 154 8.88 20.06 1.86
N THR A 155 9.85 20.31 2.73
CA THR A 155 10.98 21.19 2.42
C THR A 155 12.12 20.35 1.83
N VAL A 156 12.65 20.78 0.68
CA VAL A 156 13.80 20.14 0.04
C VAL A 156 14.93 21.12 -0.23
N ARG A 157 16.16 20.61 -0.27
CA ARG A 157 17.37 21.40 -0.53
C ARG A 157 18.45 20.50 -1.15
N ASN A 158 19.33 21.07 -1.99
CA ASN A 158 20.45 20.37 -2.63
C ASN A 158 19.95 19.10 -3.35
N TRP A 159 19.03 19.30 -4.29
CA TRP A 159 18.54 18.23 -5.16
C TRP A 159 18.61 18.76 -6.58
N GLU A 160 19.16 17.98 -7.51
CA GLU A 160 19.43 18.39 -8.89
C GLU A 160 18.46 17.72 -9.86
N HIS A 161 17.92 16.56 -9.44
CA HIS A 161 17.00 15.75 -10.22
C HIS A 161 15.69 15.51 -9.49
N LEU A 162 14.61 15.45 -10.29
CA LEU A 162 13.28 15.05 -9.83
C LEU A 162 12.81 13.85 -10.64
N GLU A 163 12.64 12.73 -9.96
CA GLU A 163 11.94 11.56 -10.45
C GLU A 163 10.53 11.53 -9.87
N VAL A 164 9.52 11.27 -10.71
CA VAL A 164 8.14 11.10 -10.25
C VAL A 164 7.69 9.71 -10.67
N VAL A 165 7.36 8.89 -9.70
CA VAL A 165 6.87 7.52 -9.88
C VAL A 165 5.41 7.49 -9.46
N VAL A 166 4.55 6.99 -10.34
CA VAL A 166 3.14 6.77 -10.00
C VAL A 166 2.94 5.27 -9.81
N GLU A 167 2.52 4.87 -8.62
CA GLU A 167 2.22 3.48 -8.31
C GLU A 167 1.06 3.00 -9.18
N PRO A 168 1.09 1.73 -9.63
CA PRO A 168 -0.06 1.16 -10.31
C PRO A 168 -1.28 1.23 -9.39
N PRO A 169 -2.50 1.43 -9.94
CA PRO A 169 -3.69 1.34 -9.11
C PRO A 169 -3.71 -0.02 -8.40
N PRO A 170 -4.21 -0.08 -7.16
CA PRO A 170 -4.45 -1.36 -6.50
C PRO A 170 -5.23 -2.26 -7.45
N LEU A 171 -4.82 -3.52 -7.57
CA LEU A 171 -5.60 -4.48 -8.34
C LEU A 171 -6.98 -4.59 -7.70
N LEU A 172 -8.02 -4.31 -8.48
CA LEU A 172 -9.39 -4.50 -8.02
C LEU A 172 -9.65 -6.01 -7.97
N PRO A 173 -10.11 -6.56 -6.84
CA PRO A 173 -10.36 -7.98 -6.76
C PRO A 173 -11.47 -8.36 -7.74
N VAL A 174 -11.16 -9.33 -8.60
CA VAL A 174 -12.16 -9.95 -9.47
C VAL A 174 -12.85 -11.04 -8.69
N ILE A 175 -14.16 -10.90 -8.48
CA ILE A 175 -14.95 -11.89 -7.75
C ILE A 175 -15.80 -12.71 -8.73
N SER A 176 -15.85 -14.01 -8.50
CA SER A 176 -16.71 -14.94 -9.22
C SER A 176 -17.47 -15.84 -8.23
N ILE A 177 -18.61 -16.36 -8.66
CA ILE A 177 -19.41 -17.33 -7.92
C ILE A 177 -19.55 -18.60 -8.78
N GLY A 178 -19.24 -19.75 -8.19
CA GLY A 178 -19.44 -21.05 -8.83
C GLY A 178 -20.86 -21.59 -8.61
N ASP A 179 -21.34 -22.38 -9.56
CA ASP A 179 -22.61 -23.10 -9.43
C ASP A 179 -22.55 -24.12 -8.28
N ALA A 180 -23.71 -24.40 -7.68
CA ALA A 180 -23.88 -25.41 -6.65
C ALA A 180 -25.05 -26.33 -6.98
N GLU A 181 -24.95 -27.59 -6.59
CA GLU A 181 -26.04 -28.57 -6.68
C GLU A 181 -26.15 -29.35 -5.38
N THR A 182 -27.37 -29.70 -4.98
CA THR A 182 -27.65 -30.54 -3.81
C THR A 182 -28.83 -31.47 -4.11
N GLN A 183 -29.02 -32.46 -3.25
CA GLN A 183 -30.31 -33.13 -3.10
C GLN A 183 -31.21 -32.34 -2.17
N GLU A 184 -32.51 -32.57 -2.31
CA GLU A 184 -33.54 -32.06 -1.42
C GLU A 184 -33.21 -32.36 0.05
N GLY A 185 -33.55 -31.44 0.96
CA GLY A 185 -33.11 -31.50 2.37
C GLY A 185 -31.62 -31.24 2.63
N GLY A 186 -30.81 -31.02 1.60
CA GLY A 186 -29.39 -30.71 1.70
C GLY A 186 -29.08 -29.22 1.84
N SER A 187 -27.86 -28.84 1.45
CA SER A 187 -27.43 -27.44 1.44
C SER A 187 -26.55 -27.15 0.24
N LEU A 188 -26.92 -26.11 -0.50
CA LEU A 188 -26.15 -25.58 -1.61
C LEU A 188 -24.99 -24.73 -1.09
N ALA A 189 -23.78 -25.10 -1.50
CA ALA A 189 -22.55 -24.43 -1.16
C ALA A 189 -21.99 -23.68 -2.38
N PHE A 190 -22.37 -22.41 -2.55
CA PHE A 190 -21.86 -21.57 -3.64
C PHE A 190 -20.47 -21.05 -3.26
N VAL A 191 -19.44 -21.50 -3.98
CA VAL A 191 -18.06 -21.04 -3.75
C VAL A 191 -17.86 -19.69 -4.41
N VAL A 192 -17.57 -18.69 -3.61
CA VAL A 192 -17.21 -17.34 -4.06
C VAL A 192 -15.69 -17.26 -4.07
N SER A 193 -15.10 -16.98 -5.22
CA SER A 193 -13.65 -16.90 -5.40
C SER A 193 -13.24 -15.48 -5.76
N ALA A 194 -12.13 -15.01 -5.17
CA ALA A 194 -11.46 -13.78 -5.55
C ALA A 194 -10.11 -14.07 -6.20
N SER A 195 -9.80 -13.32 -7.26
CA SER A 195 -8.47 -13.19 -7.84
C SER A 195 -8.04 -11.73 -7.83
N GLU A 196 -6.73 -11.49 -7.91
CA GLU A 196 -6.17 -10.13 -7.95
C GLU A 196 -6.52 -9.30 -6.69
N ALA A 197 -6.72 -9.99 -5.57
CA ALA A 197 -7.01 -9.42 -4.27
C ALA A 197 -5.74 -9.03 -3.52
N ASP A 198 -5.78 -7.91 -2.80
CA ASP A 198 -4.78 -7.61 -1.78
C ASP A 198 -4.87 -8.66 -0.65
N PRO A 199 -3.80 -9.44 -0.39
CA PRO A 199 -3.81 -10.45 0.68
C PRO A 199 -4.00 -9.85 2.08
N GLY A 200 -3.74 -8.56 2.30
CA GLY A 200 -3.94 -7.86 3.57
C GLY A 200 -5.38 -7.43 3.85
N GLN A 201 -6.27 -7.47 2.85
CA GLN A 201 -7.62 -6.90 2.95
C GLN A 201 -8.72 -7.96 2.77
N ALA A 202 -9.75 -7.90 3.61
CA ALA A 202 -10.95 -8.70 3.42
C ALA A 202 -11.85 -8.11 2.32
N ILE A 203 -12.48 -8.96 1.53
CA ILE A 203 -13.38 -8.54 0.43
C ILE A 203 -14.81 -8.89 0.82
N THR A 204 -15.71 -7.90 0.78
CA THR A 204 -17.13 -8.12 1.06
C THR A 204 -17.95 -7.83 -0.18
N ALA A 205 -18.73 -8.82 -0.61
CA ALA A 205 -19.68 -8.69 -1.71
C ALA A 205 -21.11 -8.90 -1.21
N THR A 206 -22.07 -8.24 -1.85
CA THR A 206 -23.50 -8.51 -1.61
C THR A 206 -23.95 -9.61 -2.55
N TYR A 207 -24.65 -10.63 -2.04
CA TYR A 207 -25.31 -11.62 -2.87
C TYR A 207 -26.82 -11.43 -2.86
N THR A 208 -27.46 -11.74 -3.99
CA THR A 208 -28.92 -11.75 -4.14
C THR A 208 -29.38 -13.07 -4.74
N ILE A 209 -30.37 -13.69 -4.11
CA ILE A 209 -31.08 -14.87 -4.59
C ILE A 209 -32.29 -14.39 -5.37
N SER A 210 -32.46 -14.91 -6.58
CA SER A 210 -33.60 -14.61 -7.44
C SER A 210 -34.19 -15.87 -8.04
N PHE A 211 -35.51 -15.94 -7.98
CA PHE A 211 -36.30 -16.99 -8.61
C PHE A 211 -36.70 -16.49 -10.00
N GLY A 212 -36.62 -17.38 -11.00
CA GLY A 212 -37.18 -17.08 -12.32
C GLY A 212 -38.72 -16.91 -12.25
N PRO A 213 -39.39 -16.59 -13.37
CA PRO A 213 -40.85 -16.56 -13.39
C PRO A 213 -41.43 -17.93 -12.97
N PRO A 214 -42.61 -17.98 -12.32
CA PRO A 214 -43.20 -19.24 -11.87
C PRO A 214 -43.37 -20.22 -13.04
N ALA A 215 -42.60 -21.29 -13.03
CA ALA A 215 -42.56 -22.33 -14.06
C ALA A 215 -42.04 -23.62 -13.42
N SER A 216 -42.39 -24.78 -13.97
CA SER A 216 -42.14 -26.13 -13.41
C SER A 216 -40.66 -26.57 -13.35
N GLY A 217 -39.72 -25.64 -13.27
CA GLY A 217 -38.29 -25.89 -13.15
C GLY A 217 -37.52 -24.73 -12.49
N ASN A 218 -38.24 -23.74 -11.95
CA ASN A 218 -37.67 -22.68 -11.13
C ASN A 218 -38.12 -22.92 -9.70
N ALA A 219 -37.15 -22.93 -8.78
CA ALA A 219 -37.44 -22.98 -7.36
C ALA A 219 -38.12 -21.68 -6.92
N ASP A 220 -38.76 -21.71 -5.77
CA ASP A 220 -39.27 -20.58 -5.03
C ASP A 220 -38.89 -20.65 -3.53
N GLN A 221 -39.59 -19.90 -2.70
CA GLN A 221 -39.27 -19.78 -1.28
C GLN A 221 -39.73 -20.99 -0.45
N SER A 222 -40.61 -21.86 -0.96
CA SER A 222 -40.88 -23.17 -0.32
C SER A 222 -39.65 -24.05 -0.31
N ASP A 223 -38.83 -23.99 -1.36
CA ASP A 223 -37.80 -25.03 -1.59
C ASP A 223 -36.50 -24.70 -0.87
N ILE A 224 -36.27 -23.42 -0.58
CA ILE A 224 -35.12 -22.95 0.23
C ILE A 224 -35.52 -22.46 1.62
N GLY A 225 -36.82 -22.52 1.94
CA GLY A 225 -37.40 -22.12 3.22
C GLY A 225 -37.80 -20.65 3.33
N ALA A 226 -39.03 -20.44 3.81
CA ALA A 226 -39.67 -19.12 3.94
C ALA A 226 -38.90 -18.10 4.81
N GLY A 227 -37.98 -18.56 5.66
CA GLY A 227 -37.13 -17.71 6.50
C GLY A 227 -35.80 -17.31 5.86
N THR A 228 -35.45 -17.86 4.69
CA THR A 228 -34.17 -17.60 4.03
C THR A 228 -34.12 -16.17 3.49
N GLN A 229 -33.09 -15.42 3.87
CA GLN A 229 -32.87 -14.08 3.36
C GLN A 229 -32.43 -14.16 1.90
N LEU A 230 -33.17 -13.46 1.03
CA LEU A 230 -32.87 -13.39 -0.40
C LEU A 230 -31.71 -12.44 -0.70
N THR A 231 -31.22 -11.68 0.28
CA THR A 231 -30.03 -10.85 0.17
C THR A 231 -29.16 -11.04 1.38
N GLY A 232 -27.84 -11.02 1.19
CA GLY A 232 -26.88 -11.13 2.27
C GLY A 232 -25.50 -10.67 1.84
N GLN A 233 -24.54 -10.77 2.76
CA GLN A 233 -23.14 -10.47 2.47
C GLN A 233 -22.30 -11.74 2.58
N VAL A 234 -21.31 -11.83 1.71
CA VAL A 234 -20.25 -12.82 1.78
C VAL A 234 -18.93 -12.06 1.94
N THR A 235 -18.14 -12.45 2.93
CA THR A 235 -16.82 -11.88 3.16
C THR A 235 -15.76 -12.96 2.91
N ILE A 236 -14.84 -12.70 1.98
CA ILE A 236 -13.59 -13.44 1.84
C ILE A 236 -12.59 -12.81 2.82
N PRO A 237 -12.14 -13.53 3.86
CA PRO A 237 -11.20 -13.00 4.84
C PRO A 237 -9.86 -12.64 4.20
N ALA A 238 -9.14 -11.68 4.80
CA ALA A 238 -7.74 -11.40 4.44
C ALA A 238 -6.90 -12.70 4.46
N GLY A 239 -6.02 -12.84 3.48
CA GLY A 239 -5.19 -14.04 3.27
C GLY A 239 -5.93 -15.26 2.68
N SER A 240 -7.23 -15.17 2.41
CA SER A 240 -8.02 -16.22 1.74
C SER A 240 -8.41 -15.82 0.32
N THR A 241 -8.59 -16.80 -0.56
CA THR A 241 -9.07 -16.58 -1.93
C THR A 241 -10.53 -16.99 -2.13
N GLN A 242 -11.15 -17.60 -1.12
CA GLN A 242 -12.50 -18.15 -1.23
C GLN A 242 -13.31 -17.95 0.04
N ALA A 243 -14.62 -17.86 -0.15
CA ALA A 243 -15.65 -17.99 0.87
C ALA A 243 -16.82 -18.81 0.30
N THR A 244 -17.77 -19.18 1.15
CA THR A 244 -18.92 -19.97 0.71
C THR A 244 -20.22 -19.36 1.20
N ILE A 245 -21.18 -19.19 0.30
CA ILE A 245 -22.57 -18.89 0.65
C ILE A 245 -23.30 -20.22 0.80
N GLN A 246 -23.89 -20.45 1.97
CA GLN A 246 -24.66 -21.65 2.27
C GLN A 246 -26.14 -21.33 2.20
N ILE A 247 -26.87 -22.07 1.36
CA ILE A 247 -28.33 -21.96 1.23
C ILE A 247 -28.91 -23.35 1.54
N PRO A 248 -29.69 -23.51 2.63
CA PRO A 248 -30.37 -24.77 2.89
C PRO A 248 -31.50 -24.99 1.89
N THR A 249 -31.78 -26.26 1.58
CA THR A 249 -33.00 -26.65 0.86
C THR A 249 -33.90 -27.40 1.82
N ILE A 250 -35.21 -27.28 1.63
CA ILE A 250 -36.20 -28.03 2.40
C ILE A 250 -36.31 -29.45 1.83
N ASP A 251 -36.59 -30.41 2.72
CA ASP A 251 -37.00 -31.78 2.38
C ASP A 251 -38.50 -31.85 2.58
N ASP A 252 -39.25 -32.21 1.54
CA ASP A 252 -40.66 -32.54 1.66
C ASP A 252 -41.01 -33.89 1.02
N ASP A 253 -42.27 -34.29 1.16
CA ASP A 253 -42.74 -35.61 0.70
C ASP A 253 -43.21 -35.59 -0.78
N LEU A 254 -43.05 -34.47 -1.50
CA LEU A 254 -43.46 -34.32 -2.88
C LEU A 254 -42.37 -34.81 -3.83
N ILE A 255 -42.77 -35.56 -4.85
CA ILE A 255 -41.85 -35.95 -5.92
C ILE A 255 -41.85 -34.83 -6.95
N GLU A 256 -40.81 -34.03 -6.92
CA GLU A 256 -40.66 -32.88 -7.82
C GLU A 256 -39.61 -33.11 -8.91
N HIS A 257 -39.60 -32.23 -9.90
CA HIS A 257 -38.55 -32.22 -10.93
C HIS A 257 -37.34 -31.42 -10.42
N LYS A 258 -36.19 -31.51 -11.11
CA LYS A 258 -35.03 -30.68 -10.75
C LYS A 258 -35.33 -29.21 -11.02
N GLU A 259 -35.21 -28.39 -9.98
CA GLU A 259 -35.47 -26.95 -10.02
C GLU A 259 -34.18 -26.13 -9.90
N ARG A 260 -34.28 -24.83 -10.16
CA ARG A 260 -33.13 -23.90 -10.16
C ARG A 260 -33.53 -22.51 -9.68
N PHE A 261 -32.56 -21.80 -9.12
CA PHE A 261 -32.61 -20.37 -8.86
C PHE A 261 -31.26 -19.75 -9.16
N THR A 262 -31.19 -18.42 -9.20
CA THR A 262 -29.94 -17.69 -9.52
C THR A 262 -29.43 -16.95 -8.30
N VAL A 263 -28.13 -17.09 -8.02
CA VAL A 263 -27.41 -16.24 -7.06
C VAL A 263 -26.52 -15.29 -7.85
N THR A 264 -26.70 -13.98 -7.66
CA THR A 264 -25.85 -12.94 -8.27
C THR A 264 -25.05 -12.21 -7.21
N LEU A 265 -23.84 -11.80 -7.57
CA LEU A 265 -23.01 -10.92 -6.74
C LEU A 265 -23.12 -9.47 -7.24
N SER A 266 -23.12 -8.51 -6.32
CA SER A 266 -23.09 -7.08 -6.62
C SER A 266 -22.21 -6.32 -5.64
N ASN A 267 -21.68 -5.18 -6.14
CA ASN A 267 -20.74 -4.27 -5.50
C ASN A 267 -19.42 -4.91 -5.05
N VAL A 268 -18.33 -4.48 -5.69
CA VAL A 268 -16.94 -4.56 -5.21
C VAL A 268 -16.39 -3.14 -5.16
#